data_AF-A0A2T0SFM2-F1
#
_entry.id   AF-A0A2T0SFM2-F1
#
_cell.length_a   1.000
_cell.length_b   1.000
_cell.length_c   1.000
_cell.angle_alpha   90.00
_cell.angle_beta   90.00
_cell.angle_gamma   90.00
#
_symmetry.space_group_name_H-M   'P 1'
#
loop_
_entity.id
_entity.type
_entity.pdbx_description
1 polymer ?
#
loop_
_entity_poly.entity_id
_entity_poly.type
_entity_poly.pdbx_seq_one_letter_code
_entity_poly.pdbx_strand_id
1 'polypeptide(L)'
;MTNRWTVRAKLTVLYGTLFLLAGTALLTITYFLLAQSLRNQGVDQTTVLTVPGLRPAVPARAASADDPEVTLPDGLTAAQQTEIEERWKLAEKLQEDFRSRTLTSLLQRGGIALAGVGLVGVWLSWLAARRTLRPLQQITATARRVADRNLHERIGLTGPHDELRRLADTFDDMLARLDGAFAAQRRFAANASHELRTPLAINRTLIEVALSRPHPSAEIRQLGETMLAVNARHEKLIDGLLLLARSDGAVLDPVPVDLADITTRVVAGVTEPGVELAVSTRPSPVRGDPVLLERMVQNLVQNAVAYNRRPGRVDVVCEPGTLTVTNTGPVIAAYEVPRLFEPFQRLTDRVGSARGTGLGLSIVRSVSRAHGGEVTAQPGPHGGLTVTVTVPPGPGAP
;
A
#
# COMPACT_ATOMS: atom_id res chain seq x y z
N MET A 1 -11.43 -20.94 -1.29
CA MET A 1 -11.74 -19.63 -0.66
C MET A 1 -11.25 -19.65 0.78
N THR A 2 -10.02 -19.21 1.02
CA THR A 2 -9.41 -19.22 2.37
C THR A 2 -9.91 -18.01 3.15
N ASN A 3 -10.69 -18.27 4.21
CA ASN A 3 -11.27 -17.25 5.08
C ASN A 3 -10.14 -16.44 5.75
N ARG A 4 -9.80 -15.27 5.21
CA ARG A 4 -8.75 -14.40 5.75
C ARG A 4 -9.30 -13.60 6.92
N TRP A 5 -9.34 -14.23 8.09
CA TRP A 5 -9.62 -13.54 9.34
C TRP A 5 -8.63 -12.39 9.52
N THR A 6 -9.14 -11.18 9.74
CA THR A 6 -8.31 -10.01 10.05
C THR A 6 -7.54 -10.25 11.35
N VAL A 7 -6.35 -9.65 11.49
CA VAL A 7 -5.53 -9.76 12.72
C VAL A 7 -6.35 -9.36 13.96
N ARG A 8 -7.26 -8.39 13.81
CA ARG A 8 -8.22 -7.96 14.84
C ARG A 8 -9.12 -9.11 15.31
N ALA A 9 -9.71 -9.85 14.36
CA ALA A 9 -10.58 -10.97 14.67
C ALA A 9 -9.81 -12.12 15.36
N LYS A 10 -8.58 -12.39 14.91
CA LYS A 10 -7.71 -13.40 15.54
C LYS A 10 -7.34 -13.05 16.97
N LEU A 11 -6.92 -11.81 17.24
CA LEU A 11 -6.58 -11.34 18.59
C LEU A 11 -7.80 -11.39 19.53
N THR A 12 -8.95 -10.92 19.04
CA THR A 12 -10.18 -10.89 19.84
C THR A 12 -10.65 -12.29 20.20
N VAL A 13 -10.60 -13.23 19.25
CA VAL A 13 -10.93 -14.64 19.52
C VAL A 13 -9.93 -15.24 20.49
N LEU A 14 -8.62 -15.03 20.31
CA LEU A 14 -7.58 -15.58 21.18
C LEU A 14 -7.72 -15.11 22.63
N TYR A 15 -7.85 -13.81 22.86
CA TYR A 15 -8.02 -13.27 24.21
C TYR A 15 -9.38 -13.63 24.81
N GLY A 16 -10.44 -13.64 23.99
CA GLY A 16 -11.76 -14.08 24.40
C GLY A 16 -11.79 -15.54 24.84
N THR A 17 -11.19 -16.45 24.06
CA THR A 17 -11.11 -17.87 24.42
C THR A 17 -10.22 -18.11 25.63
N LEU A 18 -9.07 -17.44 25.72
CA LEU A 18 -8.19 -17.55 26.89
C LEU A 18 -8.90 -17.09 28.18
N PHE A 19 -9.64 -15.99 28.11
CA PHE A 19 -10.42 -15.48 29.24
C PHE A 19 -11.52 -16.45 29.68
N LEU A 20 -12.29 -16.99 28.73
CA LEU A 20 -13.33 -17.98 29.01
C LEU A 20 -12.76 -19.27 29.60
N LEU A 21 -11.61 -19.75 29.09
CA LEU A 21 -10.95 -20.94 29.63
C LEU A 21 -10.47 -20.71 31.06
N ALA A 22 -9.82 -19.58 31.33
CA ALA A 22 -9.36 -19.22 32.68
C ALA A 22 -10.53 -19.09 33.67
N GLY A 23 -11.61 -18.44 33.27
CA GLY A 23 -12.80 -18.28 34.11
C GLY A 23 -13.55 -19.59 34.35
N THR A 24 -13.62 -20.47 33.34
CA THR A 24 -14.20 -21.82 33.49
C THR A 24 -13.37 -22.69 34.43
N ALA A 25 -12.04 -22.64 34.31
CA ALA A 25 -11.14 -23.35 35.22
C ALA A 25 -11.29 -22.86 36.66
N LEU A 26 -11.34 -21.54 36.89
CA LEU A 26 -11.55 -20.96 38.21
C LEU A 26 -12.89 -21.38 38.84
N LEU A 27 -13.98 -21.34 38.04
CA LEU A 27 -15.30 -21.77 38.48
C LEU A 27 -15.31 -23.27 38.85
N THR A 28 -14.65 -24.10 38.03
CA THR A 28 -14.51 -25.54 38.26
C THR A 28 -13.74 -25.81 39.56
N ILE A 29 -12.61 -25.13 39.78
CA ILE A 29 -11.82 -25.24 41.02
C ILE A 29 -12.67 -24.85 42.23
N THR A 30 -13.41 -23.74 42.14
CA THR A 30 -14.26 -23.26 43.23
C THR A 30 -15.39 -24.24 43.53
N TYR A 31 -16.00 -24.82 42.50
CA TYR A 31 -17.00 -25.88 42.65
C TYR A 31 -16.43 -27.09 43.39
N PHE A 32 -15.26 -27.60 42.98
CA PHE A 32 -14.63 -28.75 43.64
C PHE A 32 -14.25 -28.47 45.09
N LEU A 33 -13.65 -27.30 45.37
CA LEU A 33 -13.31 -26.90 46.74
C LEU A 33 -14.56 -26.81 47.62
N LEU A 34 -15.65 -26.22 47.12
CA LEU A 34 -16.90 -26.10 47.87
C LEU A 34 -17.57 -27.47 48.06
N ALA A 35 -17.60 -28.31 47.02
CA ALA A 35 -18.14 -29.66 47.11
C ALA A 35 -17.37 -30.52 48.13
N GLN A 36 -16.04 -30.40 48.16
CA GLN A 36 -15.20 -31.07 49.14
C GLN A 36 -15.42 -30.53 50.55
N SER A 37 -15.53 -29.20 50.72
CA SER A 37 -15.82 -28.57 52.02
C SER A 37 -17.18 -29.00 52.57
N LEU A 38 -18.21 -29.02 51.73
CA LEU A 38 -19.57 -29.42 52.11
C LEU A 38 -19.66 -30.93 52.38
N ARG A 39 -18.86 -31.76 51.71
CA ARG A 39 -18.75 -33.21 52.01
C ARG A 39 -18.09 -33.46 53.36
N ASN A 40 -17.09 -32.65 53.73
CA ASN A 40 -16.36 -32.79 54.98
C ASN A 40 -17.15 -32.25 56.20
N GLN A 41 -18.17 -31.42 55.97
CA GLN A 41 -19.16 -31.03 56.99
C GLN A 41 -20.21 -32.14 57.09
N GLY A 42 -19.97 -33.15 57.93
CA GLY A 42 -20.94 -34.21 58.22
C GLY A 42 -22.17 -33.70 59.00
N VAL A 43 -23.17 -34.56 59.17
CA VAL A 43 -24.36 -34.26 60.00
C VAL A 43 -23.91 -34.06 61.44
N ASP A 44 -24.23 -32.91 62.03
CA ASP A 44 -23.88 -32.60 63.42
C ASP A 44 -24.68 -33.50 64.39
N GLN A 45 -24.00 -34.55 64.87
CA GLN A 45 -24.60 -35.61 65.69
C GLN A 45 -25.18 -35.09 67.01
N THR A 46 -24.67 -33.96 67.51
CA THR A 46 -25.14 -33.35 68.76
C THR A 46 -26.58 -32.85 68.67
N THR A 47 -27.01 -32.46 67.48
CA THR A 47 -28.38 -31.97 67.23
C THR A 47 -29.36 -33.14 67.06
N VAL A 48 -28.89 -34.30 66.58
CA VAL A 48 -29.73 -35.49 66.33
C VAL A 48 -29.94 -36.31 67.62
N LEU A 49 -28.95 -36.36 68.51
CA LEU A 49 -28.96 -37.20 69.72
C LEU A 49 -29.59 -36.54 70.97
N THR A 50 -30.14 -35.33 70.86
CA THR A 50 -30.84 -34.67 71.98
C THR A 50 -32.28 -35.19 72.11
N VAL A 51 -32.44 -36.27 72.87
CA VAL A 51 -33.73 -36.80 73.32
C VAL A 51 -34.00 -36.27 74.75
N PRO A 52 -35.18 -35.69 75.05
CA PRO A 52 -35.52 -35.22 76.39
C PRO A 52 -35.42 -36.36 77.42
N GLY A 53 -34.52 -36.24 78.41
CA GLY A 53 -34.35 -37.21 79.50
C GLY A 53 -33.07 -38.05 79.48
N LEU A 54 -32.27 -38.04 78.40
CA LEU A 54 -30.93 -38.63 78.40
C LEU A 54 -29.87 -37.56 78.74
N ARG A 55 -28.96 -37.84 79.67
CA ARG A 55 -27.73 -37.05 79.82
C ARG A 55 -26.83 -37.31 78.61
N PRO A 56 -26.23 -36.28 77.98
CA PRO A 56 -25.29 -36.50 76.87
C PRO A 56 -24.04 -37.15 77.44
N ALA A 57 -23.92 -38.47 77.32
CA ALA A 57 -22.82 -39.24 77.87
C ALA A 57 -21.97 -39.90 76.78
N VAL A 58 -21.76 -39.23 75.63
CA VAL A 58 -20.68 -39.56 74.69
C VAL A 58 -20.27 -38.28 73.96
N PRO A 59 -19.00 -37.86 73.94
CA PRO A 59 -18.54 -36.90 72.94
C PRO A 59 -18.61 -37.61 71.58
N ALA A 60 -19.65 -37.31 70.82
CA ALA A 60 -19.86 -37.82 69.48
C ALA A 60 -18.61 -37.51 68.63
N ARG A 61 -17.81 -38.54 68.33
CA ARG A 61 -16.72 -38.43 67.38
C ARG A 61 -17.38 -38.24 66.01
N ALA A 62 -17.07 -37.15 65.33
CA ALA A 62 -17.58 -36.87 63.99
C ALA A 62 -17.37 -38.11 63.11
N ALA A 63 -18.46 -38.77 62.72
CA ALA A 63 -18.42 -39.78 61.67
C ALA A 63 -17.89 -39.07 60.42
N SER A 64 -16.68 -39.42 60.00
CA SER A 64 -16.17 -39.04 58.70
C SER A 64 -17.06 -39.65 57.62
N ALA A 65 -17.09 -39.05 56.43
CA ALA A 65 -17.84 -39.55 55.28
C ALA A 65 -17.54 -41.03 54.91
N ASP A 66 -16.44 -41.60 55.42
CA ASP A 66 -16.01 -42.99 55.17
C ASP A 66 -16.47 -44.02 56.22
N ASP A 67 -17.13 -43.61 57.32
CA ASP A 67 -17.56 -44.54 58.39
C ASP A 67 -18.97 -44.17 58.90
N PRO A 68 -20.04 -44.71 58.28
CA PRO A 68 -21.43 -44.34 58.56
C PRO A 68 -22.02 -45.09 59.77
N GLU A 69 -21.24 -45.93 60.46
CA GLU A 69 -21.76 -46.75 61.55
C GLU A 69 -22.02 -45.91 62.81
N VAL A 70 -23.24 -45.38 62.89
CA VAL A 70 -23.74 -44.68 64.08
C VAL A 70 -23.85 -45.69 65.23
N THR A 71 -22.85 -45.70 66.11
CA THR A 71 -22.88 -46.54 67.32
C THR A 71 -23.90 -45.94 68.29
N LEU A 72 -25.10 -46.52 68.34
CA LEU A 72 -26.15 -46.13 69.29
C LEU A 72 -25.70 -46.50 70.72
N PRO A 73 -25.89 -45.62 71.73
CA PRO A 73 -25.54 -45.96 73.11
C PRO A 73 -26.38 -47.12 73.65
N ASP A 74 -25.73 -48.05 74.36
CA ASP A 74 -26.39 -49.21 74.96
C ASP A 74 -27.43 -48.79 76.02
N GLY A 75 -28.64 -49.34 75.94
CA GLY A 75 -29.74 -49.08 76.88
C GLY A 75 -30.92 -48.24 76.34
N LEU A 76 -30.96 -47.94 75.04
CA LEU A 76 -32.09 -47.27 74.39
C LEU A 76 -33.31 -48.19 74.25
N THR A 77 -34.51 -47.66 74.45
CA THR A 77 -35.76 -48.35 74.09
C THR A 77 -35.95 -48.39 72.57
N ALA A 78 -36.67 -49.38 72.04
CA ALA A 78 -36.95 -49.49 70.60
C ALA A 78 -37.61 -48.22 70.03
N ALA A 79 -38.49 -47.57 70.80
CA ALA A 79 -39.13 -46.30 70.40
C ALA A 79 -38.11 -45.15 70.27
N GLN A 80 -37.14 -45.06 71.18
CA GLN A 80 -36.07 -44.05 71.11
C GLN A 80 -35.10 -44.32 69.95
N GLN A 81 -34.84 -45.58 69.62
CA GLN A 81 -34.02 -45.94 68.46
C GLN A 81 -34.69 -45.51 67.14
N THR A 82 -36.00 -45.77 66.98
CA THR A 82 -36.75 -45.34 65.79
C THR A 82 -36.81 -43.83 65.65
N GLU A 83 -37.02 -43.07 66.73
CA GLU A 83 -37.02 -41.61 66.71
C GLU A 83 -35.64 -41.04 66.30
N ILE A 84 -34.56 -41.63 66.81
CA ILE A 84 -33.19 -41.26 66.44
C ILE A 84 -32.96 -41.55 64.95
N GLU A 85 -33.32 -42.73 64.44
CA GLU A 85 -33.21 -43.09 63.03
C GLU A 85 -34.00 -42.16 62.08
N GLU A 86 -35.23 -41.80 62.45
CA GLU A 86 -36.04 -40.86 61.67
C GLU A 86 -35.41 -39.46 61.63
N ARG A 87 -34.89 -38.98 62.76
CA ARG A 87 -34.19 -37.68 62.84
C ARG A 87 -32.87 -37.71 62.06
N TRP A 88 -32.16 -38.82 62.06
CA TRP A 88 -30.97 -39.04 61.23
C TRP A 88 -31.29 -38.97 59.74
N LYS A 89 -32.30 -39.71 59.27
CA LYS A 89 -32.75 -39.67 57.87
C LYS A 89 -33.21 -38.27 57.46
N LEU A 90 -33.90 -37.55 58.35
CA LEU A 90 -34.32 -36.17 58.12
C LEU A 90 -33.11 -35.23 58.02
N ALA A 91 -32.13 -35.36 58.91
CA ALA A 91 -30.92 -34.55 58.90
C ALA A 91 -30.06 -34.80 57.65
N GLU A 92 -29.90 -36.06 57.24
CA GLU A 92 -29.22 -36.45 56.01
C GLU A 92 -29.91 -35.84 54.78
N LYS A 93 -31.24 -35.96 54.69
CA LYS A 93 -32.01 -35.38 53.58
C LYS A 93 -31.91 -33.84 53.53
N LEU A 94 -31.99 -33.17 54.67
CA LEU A 94 -31.82 -31.71 54.74
C LEU A 94 -30.41 -31.28 54.33
N GLN A 95 -29.39 -32.05 54.70
CA GLN A 95 -28.00 -31.80 54.31
C GLN A 95 -27.78 -32.03 52.81
N GLU A 96 -28.36 -33.09 52.23
CA GLU A 96 -28.33 -33.33 50.78
C GLU A 96 -29.05 -32.24 49.98
N ASP A 97 -30.22 -31.81 50.46
CA ASP A 97 -30.99 -30.71 49.87
C ASP A 97 -30.22 -29.38 49.95
N PHE A 98 -29.56 -29.11 51.08
CA PHE A 98 -28.72 -27.92 51.21
C PHE A 98 -27.50 -27.97 50.28
N ARG A 99 -26.83 -29.13 50.19
CA ARG A 99 -25.67 -29.33 49.32
C ARG A 99 -26.04 -29.14 47.85
N SER A 100 -27.11 -29.79 47.39
CA SER A 100 -27.58 -29.69 46.00
C SER A 100 -27.96 -28.25 45.65
N ARG A 101 -28.76 -27.57 46.48
CA ARG A 101 -29.15 -26.17 46.26
C ARG A 101 -27.97 -25.22 46.22
N THR A 102 -26.99 -25.41 47.11
CA THR A 102 -25.79 -24.57 47.18
C THR A 102 -24.92 -24.75 45.94
N LEU A 103 -24.67 -26.00 45.52
CA LEU A 103 -23.88 -26.30 44.33
C LEU A 103 -24.57 -25.84 43.04
N THR A 104 -25.88 -26.07 42.88
CA THR A 104 -26.64 -25.60 41.71
C THR A 104 -26.69 -24.07 41.67
N SER A 105 -26.90 -23.40 42.80
CA SER A 105 -26.88 -21.93 42.89
C SER A 105 -25.52 -21.36 42.52
N LEU A 106 -24.42 -22.00 42.94
CA LEU A 106 -23.07 -21.59 42.56
C LEU A 106 -22.84 -21.73 41.06
N LEU A 107 -23.22 -22.85 40.45
CA LEU A 107 -23.06 -23.06 39.01
C LEU A 107 -23.90 -22.06 38.20
N GLN A 108 -25.15 -21.81 38.60
CA GLN A 108 -26.03 -20.89 37.88
C GLN A 108 -25.57 -19.45 38.02
N ARG A 109 -25.34 -18.95 39.25
CA ARG A 109 -24.92 -17.56 39.48
C ARG A 109 -23.50 -17.32 38.97
N GLY A 110 -22.60 -18.29 39.19
CA GLY A 110 -21.23 -18.25 38.71
C GLY A 110 -21.15 -18.32 37.18
N GLY A 111 -21.98 -19.14 36.54
CA GLY A 111 -22.09 -19.20 35.08
C GLY A 111 -22.60 -17.89 34.46
N ILE A 112 -23.63 -17.28 35.04
CA ILE A 112 -24.16 -15.97 34.60
C ILE A 112 -23.09 -14.89 34.77
N ALA A 113 -22.41 -14.84 35.93
CA ALA A 113 -21.33 -13.89 36.18
C ALA A 113 -20.17 -14.07 35.19
N LEU A 114 -19.76 -15.32 34.94
CA LEU A 114 -18.71 -15.64 33.97
C LEU A 114 -19.09 -15.21 32.55
N ALA A 115 -20.32 -15.46 32.12
CA ALA A 115 -20.81 -15.03 30.82
C ALA A 115 -20.80 -13.50 30.70
N GLY A 116 -21.28 -12.79 31.72
CA GLY A 116 -21.29 -11.32 31.76
C GLY A 116 -19.89 -10.73 31.67
N VAL A 117 -18.95 -11.18 32.53
CA VAL A 117 -17.56 -10.69 32.51
C VAL A 117 -16.86 -11.11 31.22
N GLY A 118 -17.13 -12.30 30.69
CA GLY A 118 -16.59 -12.78 29.42
C GLY A 118 -16.98 -11.88 28.25
N LEU A 119 -18.25 -11.48 28.16
CA LEU A 119 -18.73 -10.55 27.13
C LEU A 119 -18.04 -9.18 27.24
N VAL A 120 -17.88 -8.66 28.45
CA VAL A 120 -17.16 -7.39 28.69
C VAL A 120 -15.69 -7.51 28.30
N GLY A 121 -15.04 -8.62 28.65
CA GLY A 121 -13.64 -8.90 28.28
C GLY A 121 -13.44 -8.97 26.77
N VAL A 122 -14.33 -9.65 26.04
CA VAL A 122 -14.33 -9.69 24.57
C VAL A 122 -14.51 -8.29 23.98
N TRP A 123 -15.46 -7.52 24.50
CA TRP A 123 -15.72 -6.16 24.03
C TRP A 123 -14.52 -5.22 24.25
N LEU A 124 -13.91 -5.25 25.44
CA LEU A 124 -12.70 -4.47 25.75
C LEU A 124 -11.50 -4.89 24.88
N SER A 125 -11.31 -6.19 24.67
CA SER A 125 -10.25 -6.72 23.80
C SER A 125 -10.42 -6.26 22.35
N TRP A 126 -11.65 -6.28 21.85
CA TRP A 126 -11.97 -5.79 20.52
C TRP A 126 -11.70 -4.28 20.38
N LEU A 127 -12.09 -3.49 21.38
CA LEU A 127 -11.86 -2.05 21.41
C LEU A 127 -10.36 -1.70 21.44
N ALA A 128 -9.59 -2.40 22.27
CA ALA A 128 -8.13 -2.28 22.35
C ALA A 128 -7.48 -2.63 21.00
N ALA A 129 -7.82 -3.79 20.42
CA ALA A 129 -7.29 -4.21 19.13
C ALA A 129 -7.63 -3.21 18.00
N ARG A 130 -8.83 -2.61 18.03
CA ARG A 130 -9.23 -1.58 17.05
C ARG A 130 -8.36 -0.32 17.17
N ARG A 131 -8.03 0.10 18.39
CA ARG A 131 -7.20 1.29 18.64
C ARG A 131 -5.75 1.05 18.24
N THR A 132 -5.15 -0.07 18.65
CA THR A 132 -3.75 -0.39 18.38
C THR A 132 -3.46 -0.67 16.90
N LEU A 133 -4.42 -1.25 16.16
CA LEU A 133 -4.23 -1.58 14.73
C LEU A 133 -4.72 -0.48 13.76
N ARG A 134 -5.18 0.67 14.25
CA ARG A 134 -5.58 1.79 13.38
C ARG A 134 -4.37 2.49 12.72
N PRO A 135 -3.27 2.79 13.43
CA PRO A 135 -2.07 3.40 12.83
C PRO A 135 -1.45 2.58 11.69
N LEU A 136 -1.52 1.24 11.79
CA LEU A 136 -0.97 0.34 10.78
C LEU A 136 -1.65 0.50 9.41
N GLN A 137 -2.95 0.83 9.40
CA GLN A 137 -3.68 1.15 8.17
C GLN A 137 -3.26 2.49 7.58
N GLN A 138 -2.93 3.48 8.42
CA GLN A 138 -2.41 4.77 7.98
C GLN A 138 -1.03 4.61 7.35
N ILE A 139 -0.10 3.93 8.02
CA ILE A 139 1.24 3.60 7.50
C ILE A 139 1.13 2.90 6.13
N THR A 140 0.30 1.86 6.03
CA THR A 140 0.14 1.09 4.78
C THR A 140 -0.49 1.93 3.67
N ALA A 141 -1.48 2.76 3.99
CA ALA A 141 -2.15 3.61 3.02
C ALA A 141 -1.20 4.71 2.49
N THR A 142 -0.44 5.35 3.37
CA THR A 142 0.57 6.34 2.99
C THR A 142 1.69 5.70 2.18
N ALA A 143 2.20 4.53 2.59
CA ALA A 143 3.21 3.81 1.82
C ALA A 143 2.75 3.48 0.38
N ARG A 144 1.47 3.09 0.20
CA ARG A 144 0.90 2.87 -1.15
C ARG A 144 0.78 4.16 -1.95
N ARG A 145 0.35 5.27 -1.33
CA ARG A 145 0.27 6.58 -2.02
C ARG A 145 1.64 7.09 -2.44
N VAL A 146 2.64 6.91 -1.59
CA VAL A 146 4.03 7.30 -1.88
C VAL A 146 4.61 6.47 -3.01
N ALA A 147 4.35 5.15 -3.03
CA ALA A 147 4.80 4.26 -4.10
C ALA A 147 4.23 4.63 -5.47
N ASP A 148 2.98 5.13 -5.51
CA ASP A 148 2.34 5.41 -6.78
C ASP A 148 2.68 6.81 -7.34
N ARG A 149 2.76 7.87 -6.51
CA ARG A 149 2.71 9.26 -7.05
C ARG A 149 3.47 10.37 -6.32
N ASN A 150 3.92 10.23 -5.07
CA ASN A 150 4.49 11.38 -4.33
C ASN A 150 5.49 11.00 -3.22
N LEU A 151 6.78 11.20 -3.46
CA LEU A 151 7.86 11.00 -2.46
C LEU A 151 7.94 12.08 -1.37
N HIS A 152 7.17 13.17 -1.47
CA HIS A 152 7.18 14.27 -0.49
C HIS A 152 6.22 14.03 0.68
N GLU A 153 5.29 13.08 0.54
CA GLU A 153 4.38 12.74 1.64
C GLU A 153 5.17 12.01 2.73
N ARG A 154 4.86 12.32 3.99
CA ARG A 154 5.40 11.66 5.17
C ARG A 154 4.27 10.99 5.93
N ILE A 155 4.57 9.90 6.63
CA ILE A 155 3.60 9.22 7.47
C ILE A 155 3.23 10.14 8.63
N GLY A 156 4.21 10.78 9.27
CA GLY A 156 3.98 11.80 10.29
C GLY A 156 3.12 11.29 11.45
N LEU A 157 3.38 10.07 11.91
CA LEU A 157 2.53 9.41 12.89
C LEU A 157 2.62 10.10 14.26
N THR A 158 1.55 10.81 14.65
CA THR A 158 1.43 11.42 15.97
C THR A 158 0.97 10.41 17.01
N GLY A 159 1.67 10.27 18.12
CA GLY A 159 1.27 9.37 19.21
C GLY A 159 2.39 9.03 20.19
N PRO A 160 2.16 8.06 21.10
CA PRO A 160 3.17 7.55 22.02
C PRO A 160 4.40 7.00 21.27
N HIS A 161 5.56 6.96 21.94
CA HIS A 161 6.78 6.37 21.39
C HIS A 161 6.74 4.83 21.50
N ASP A 162 5.84 4.21 20.75
CA ASP A 162 5.67 2.76 20.65
C ASP A 162 6.36 2.18 19.40
N GLU A 163 6.27 0.86 19.23
CA GLU A 163 6.85 0.14 18.09
C GLU A 163 6.28 0.61 16.75
N LEU A 164 5.02 1.05 16.72
CA LEU A 164 4.36 1.54 15.51
C LEU A 164 4.87 2.93 15.13
N ARG A 165 5.10 3.80 16.11
CA ARG A 165 5.75 5.10 15.87
C ARG A 165 7.19 4.93 15.41
N ARG A 166 7.98 4.06 16.04
CA ARG A 166 9.35 3.75 15.59
C ARG A 166 9.37 3.22 14.14
N LEU A 167 8.40 2.39 13.79
CA LEU A 167 8.24 1.91 12.40
C LEU A 167 7.94 3.07 11.45
N ALA A 168 7.00 3.94 11.79
CA ALA A 168 6.67 5.13 10.99
C ALA A 168 7.89 6.04 10.79
N ASP A 169 8.63 6.33 11.87
CA ASP A 169 9.84 7.17 11.82
C ASP A 169 10.91 6.55 10.90
N THR A 170 11.10 5.23 10.96
CA THR A 170 12.04 4.50 10.08
C THR A 170 11.63 4.59 8.61
N PHE A 171 10.32 4.51 8.33
CA PHE A 171 9.80 4.70 6.98
C PHE A 171 10.01 6.15 6.51
N ASP A 172 9.74 7.14 7.37
CA ASP A 172 9.94 8.55 7.03
C ASP A 172 11.42 8.88 6.75
N ASP A 173 12.36 8.29 7.50
CA ASP A 173 13.82 8.39 7.24
C ASP A 173 14.21 7.78 5.88
N MET A 174 13.66 6.61 5.55
CA MET A 174 13.87 5.99 4.24
C MET A 174 13.32 6.86 3.11
N LEU A 175 12.13 7.44 3.28
CA LEU A 175 11.54 8.36 2.30
C LEU A 175 12.37 9.63 2.13
N ALA A 176 12.90 10.19 3.22
CA ALA A 176 13.80 11.34 3.18
C ALA A 176 15.10 11.04 2.44
N ARG A 177 15.69 9.85 2.64
CA ARG A 177 16.88 9.41 1.90
C ARG A 177 16.61 9.24 0.40
N LEU A 178 15.46 8.66 0.04
CA LEU A 178 15.06 8.51 -1.36
C LEU A 178 14.84 9.87 -2.03
N ASP A 179 14.13 10.78 -1.37
CA ASP A 179 13.91 12.14 -1.89
C ASP A 179 15.25 12.88 -2.07
N GLY A 180 16.16 12.77 -1.10
CA GLY A 180 17.52 13.31 -1.21
C GLY A 180 18.31 12.73 -2.38
N ALA A 181 18.21 11.42 -2.64
CA ALA A 181 18.86 10.76 -3.77
C ALA A 181 18.31 11.25 -5.12
N PHE A 182 16.99 11.34 -5.27
CA PHE A 182 16.37 11.87 -6.49
C PHE A 182 16.70 13.35 -6.71
N ALA A 183 16.70 14.16 -5.66
CA ALA A 183 17.10 15.56 -5.75
C ALA A 183 18.57 15.72 -6.17
N ALA A 184 19.47 14.86 -5.68
CA ALA A 184 20.86 14.82 -6.09
C ALA A 184 21.00 14.40 -7.57
N GLN A 185 20.26 13.38 -8.02
CA GLN A 185 20.22 12.95 -9.42
C GLN A 185 19.75 14.08 -10.36
N ARG A 186 18.69 14.82 -9.98
CA ARG A 186 18.21 15.98 -10.75
C ARG A 186 19.25 17.09 -10.85
N ARG A 187 19.90 17.44 -9.73
CA ARG A 187 20.98 18.44 -9.70
C ARG A 187 22.19 18.01 -10.53
N PHE A 188 22.58 16.73 -10.43
CA PHE A 188 23.64 16.17 -11.24
C PHE A 188 23.32 16.27 -12.73
N ALA A 189 22.10 15.88 -13.15
CA ALA A 189 21.66 16.02 -14.53
C ALA A 189 21.68 17.51 -14.98
N ALA A 190 21.16 18.42 -14.17
CA ALA A 190 21.19 19.86 -14.51
C ALA A 190 22.63 20.37 -14.71
N ASN A 191 23.55 20.08 -13.79
CA ASN A 191 24.94 20.50 -13.88
C ASN A 191 25.66 19.85 -15.07
N ALA A 192 25.51 18.53 -15.25
CA ALA A 192 26.07 17.80 -16.37
C ALA A 192 25.58 18.34 -17.72
N SER A 193 24.33 18.84 -17.79
CA SER A 193 23.79 19.49 -18.99
C SER A 193 24.62 20.68 -19.44
N HIS A 194 24.96 21.56 -18.50
CA HIS A 194 25.72 22.76 -18.79
C HIS A 194 27.19 22.43 -19.11
N GLU A 195 27.80 21.57 -18.31
CA GLU A 195 29.20 21.18 -18.49
C GLU A 195 29.46 20.40 -19.79
N LEU A 196 28.47 19.63 -20.28
CA LEU A 196 28.60 18.91 -21.56
C LEU A 196 28.24 19.77 -22.78
N ARG A 197 27.37 20.78 -22.64
CA ARG A 197 26.98 21.65 -23.76
C ARG A 197 28.11 22.58 -24.18
N THR A 198 28.88 23.09 -23.24
CA THR A 198 30.02 23.99 -23.49
C THR A 198 31.07 23.38 -24.44
N PRO A 199 31.64 22.18 -24.20
CA PRO A 199 32.62 21.60 -25.11
C PRO A 199 32.04 21.27 -26.50
N LEU A 200 30.75 20.91 -26.60
CA LEU A 200 30.08 20.68 -27.89
C LEU A 200 29.93 21.99 -28.69
N ALA A 201 29.58 23.09 -28.01
CA ALA A 201 29.49 24.41 -28.63
C ALA A 201 30.87 24.90 -29.12
N ILE A 202 31.93 24.65 -28.35
CA ILE A 202 33.31 24.95 -28.76
C ILE A 202 33.69 24.12 -29.98
N ASN A 203 33.46 22.79 -29.97
CA ASN A 203 33.74 21.92 -31.12
C ASN A 203 33.02 22.40 -32.38
N ARG A 204 31.72 22.71 -32.27
CA ARG A 204 30.93 23.27 -33.37
C ARG A 204 31.56 24.55 -33.92
N THR A 205 31.90 25.49 -33.04
CA THR A 205 32.52 26.77 -33.42
C THR A 205 33.85 26.55 -34.15
N LEU A 206 34.70 25.65 -33.64
CA LEU A 206 35.99 25.33 -34.28
C LEU A 206 35.81 24.74 -35.68
N ILE A 207 34.81 23.87 -35.87
CA ILE A 207 34.49 23.29 -37.18
C ILE A 207 33.93 24.36 -38.12
N GLU A 208 33.00 25.20 -37.64
CA GLU A 208 32.43 26.31 -38.42
C GLU A 208 33.51 27.30 -38.87
N VAL A 209 34.47 27.64 -38.00
CA VAL A 209 35.63 28.49 -38.33
C VAL A 209 36.56 27.82 -39.33
N ALA A 210 36.76 26.50 -39.26
CA ALA A 210 37.56 25.77 -40.25
C ALA A 210 36.87 25.80 -41.63
N LEU A 211 35.55 25.68 -41.67
CA LEU A 211 34.74 25.73 -42.89
C LEU A 211 34.57 27.15 -43.47
N SER A 212 34.69 28.19 -42.65
CA SER A 212 34.55 29.59 -43.08
C SER A 212 35.78 30.17 -43.77
N ARG A 213 36.91 29.43 -43.83
CA ARG A 213 38.12 29.86 -44.53
C ARG A 213 37.86 29.98 -46.04
N PRO A 214 38.50 30.93 -46.76
CA PRO A 214 38.38 31.01 -48.21
C PRO A 214 38.92 29.73 -48.87
N HIS A 215 38.11 29.09 -49.72
CA HIS A 215 38.49 27.91 -50.52
C HIS A 215 38.94 26.70 -49.69
N PRO A 216 38.11 26.15 -48.78
CA PRO A 216 38.43 24.89 -48.12
C PRO A 216 38.47 23.78 -49.19
N SER A 217 39.44 22.85 -49.08
CA SER A 217 39.46 21.69 -49.97
C SER A 217 38.16 20.88 -49.84
N ALA A 218 37.77 20.16 -50.89
CA ALA A 218 36.54 19.35 -50.89
C ALA A 218 36.54 18.33 -49.72
N GLU A 219 37.70 17.76 -49.40
CA GLU A 219 37.90 16.85 -48.27
C GLU A 219 37.65 17.53 -46.92
N ILE A 220 38.16 18.76 -46.72
CA ILE A 220 37.93 19.53 -45.48
C ILE A 220 36.46 19.89 -45.34
N ARG A 221 35.80 20.26 -46.44
CA ARG A 221 34.36 20.56 -46.44
C ARG A 221 33.54 19.33 -46.03
N GLN A 222 33.77 18.20 -46.69
CA GLN A 222 33.09 16.95 -46.39
C GLN A 222 33.34 16.49 -44.95
N LEU A 223 34.58 16.58 -44.48
CA LEU A 223 34.93 16.24 -43.10
C LEU A 223 34.23 17.16 -42.10
N GLY A 224 34.27 18.48 -42.32
CA GLY A 224 33.62 19.45 -41.44
C GLY A 224 32.10 19.28 -41.38
N GLU A 225 31.43 19.08 -42.51
CA GLU A 225 30.00 18.76 -42.57
C GLU A 225 29.66 17.47 -41.81
N THR A 226 30.51 16.44 -41.96
CA THR A 226 30.36 15.17 -41.23
C THR A 226 30.54 15.38 -39.72
N MET A 227 31.56 16.14 -39.30
CA MET A 227 31.82 16.43 -37.88
C MET A 227 30.70 17.29 -37.27
N LEU A 228 30.14 18.26 -38.00
CA LEU A 228 28.97 19.03 -37.57
C LEU A 228 27.75 18.12 -37.38
N ALA A 229 27.50 17.20 -38.30
CA ALA A 229 26.40 16.23 -38.18
C ALA A 229 26.58 15.31 -36.95
N VAL A 230 27.81 14.85 -36.68
CA VAL A 230 28.13 14.06 -35.48
C VAL A 230 27.96 14.88 -34.21
N ASN A 231 28.45 16.13 -34.18
CA ASN A 231 28.31 17.02 -33.01
C ASN A 231 26.83 17.29 -32.69
N ALA A 232 26.03 17.61 -33.70
CA ALA A 232 24.59 17.80 -33.56
C ALA A 232 23.88 16.53 -33.05
N ARG A 233 24.37 15.34 -33.42
CA ARG A 233 23.86 14.07 -32.89
C ARG A 233 24.20 13.89 -31.41
N HIS A 234 25.43 14.22 -31.00
CA HIS A 234 25.83 14.19 -29.60
C HIS A 234 25.03 15.18 -28.75
N GLU A 235 24.82 16.40 -29.22
CA GLU A 235 23.97 17.40 -28.58
C GLU A 235 22.56 16.84 -28.33
N LYS A 236 21.92 16.27 -29.37
CA LYS A 236 20.58 15.65 -29.24
C LYS A 236 20.54 14.47 -28.27
N LEU A 237 21.60 13.65 -28.24
CA LEU A 237 21.68 12.49 -27.35
C LEU A 237 21.80 12.94 -25.89
N ILE A 238 22.72 13.86 -25.63
CA ILE A 238 22.99 14.40 -24.31
C ILE A 238 21.75 15.14 -23.80
N ASP A 239 21.18 16.06 -24.58
CA ASP A 239 19.94 16.76 -24.22
C ASP A 239 18.80 15.77 -23.92
N GLY A 240 18.69 14.69 -24.70
CA GLY A 240 17.69 13.65 -24.50
C GLY A 240 17.87 12.87 -23.19
N LEU A 241 19.11 12.46 -22.88
CA LEU A 241 19.44 11.77 -21.63
C LEU A 241 19.18 12.64 -20.39
N LEU A 242 19.57 13.91 -20.47
CA LEU A 242 19.44 14.86 -19.39
C LEU A 242 17.99 15.28 -19.17
N LEU A 243 17.19 15.31 -20.24
CA LEU A 243 15.75 15.46 -20.15
C LEU A 243 15.12 14.25 -19.45
N LEU A 244 15.47 13.02 -19.87
CA LEU A 244 14.97 11.79 -19.26
C LEU A 244 15.28 11.75 -17.76
N ALA A 245 16.52 12.07 -17.38
CA ALA A 245 16.93 12.13 -15.98
C ALA A 245 16.18 13.21 -15.16
N ARG A 246 15.68 14.27 -15.80
CA ARG A 246 14.87 15.31 -15.16
C ARG A 246 13.38 14.94 -15.07
N SER A 247 12.86 14.19 -16.05
CA SER A 247 11.45 13.82 -16.13
C SER A 247 11.08 12.53 -15.39
N ASP A 248 12.02 11.82 -14.77
CA ASP A 248 11.75 10.62 -13.97
C ASP A 248 11.12 10.92 -12.58
N GLY A 249 10.80 12.19 -12.27
CA GLY A 249 10.09 12.61 -11.06
C GLY A 249 8.87 13.49 -11.36
N ALA A 250 8.06 13.76 -10.34
CA ALA A 250 6.93 14.68 -10.44
C ALA A 250 7.41 16.12 -10.74
N VAL A 251 6.62 16.85 -11.53
CA VAL A 251 6.88 18.26 -11.82
C VAL A 251 6.80 19.09 -10.54
N LEU A 252 7.87 19.84 -10.27
CA LEU A 252 7.92 20.81 -9.17
C LEU A 252 7.26 22.12 -9.64
N ASP A 253 6.33 22.65 -8.83
CA ASP A 253 5.61 23.90 -9.10
C ASP A 253 4.92 23.99 -10.48
N PRO A 254 3.96 23.08 -10.78
CA PRO A 254 3.28 23.07 -12.07
C PRO A 254 2.46 24.35 -12.28
N VAL A 255 2.72 25.05 -13.38
CA VAL A 255 2.02 26.28 -13.77
C VAL A 255 0.90 25.99 -14.78
N PRO A 256 -0.15 26.83 -14.85
CA PRO A 256 -1.17 26.71 -15.89
C PRO A 256 -0.56 26.96 -17.29
N VAL A 257 -0.79 26.02 -18.21
CA VAL A 257 -0.29 26.07 -19.59
C VAL A 257 -1.37 25.52 -20.53
N ASP A 258 -1.58 26.13 -21.69
CA ASP A 258 -2.42 25.55 -22.73
C ASP A 258 -1.58 24.65 -23.66
N LEU A 259 -1.89 23.35 -23.67
CA LEU A 259 -1.22 22.38 -24.54
C LEU A 259 -1.49 22.66 -26.03
N ALA A 260 -2.63 23.28 -26.36
CA ALA A 260 -2.99 23.67 -27.72
C ALA A 260 -2.04 24.74 -28.28
N ASP A 261 -1.67 25.73 -27.46
CA ASP A 261 -0.76 26.81 -27.83
C ASP A 261 0.65 26.28 -28.10
N ILE A 262 1.14 25.40 -27.22
CA ILE A 262 2.41 24.70 -27.41
C ILE A 262 2.38 23.89 -28.71
N THR A 263 1.32 23.12 -28.92
CA THR A 263 1.17 22.25 -30.10
C THR A 263 1.20 23.07 -31.39
N THR A 264 0.44 24.16 -31.43
CA THR A 264 0.37 25.05 -32.59
C THR A 264 1.73 25.67 -32.90
N ARG A 265 2.44 26.17 -31.88
CA ARG A 265 3.76 26.78 -32.03
C ARG A 265 4.81 25.79 -32.54
N VAL A 266 4.83 24.58 -31.99
CA VAL A 266 5.79 23.54 -32.38
C VAL A 266 5.55 23.11 -33.82
N VAL A 267 4.30 22.87 -34.23
CA VAL A 267 4.03 22.41 -35.59
C VAL A 267 4.28 23.51 -36.62
N ALA A 268 4.01 24.77 -36.29
CA ALA A 268 4.31 25.90 -37.18
C ALA A 268 5.81 26.01 -37.54
N GLY A 269 6.70 25.54 -36.66
CA GLY A 269 8.15 25.50 -36.90
C GLY A 269 8.65 24.29 -37.70
N VAL A 270 7.78 23.35 -38.07
CA VAL A 270 8.16 22.12 -38.78
C VAL A 270 7.76 22.22 -40.24
N THR A 271 8.75 22.19 -41.12
CA THR A 271 8.54 22.11 -42.58
C THR A 271 9.42 21.00 -43.12
N GLU A 272 8.81 19.96 -43.71
CA GLU A 272 9.55 18.85 -44.30
C GLU A 272 9.00 18.55 -45.71
N PRO A 273 9.85 18.64 -46.76
CA PRO A 273 9.43 18.34 -48.13
C PRO A 273 8.86 16.92 -48.28
N GLY A 274 7.67 16.82 -48.89
CA GLY A 274 6.99 15.56 -49.13
C GLY A 274 6.22 15.00 -47.93
N VAL A 275 6.04 15.79 -46.86
CA VAL A 275 5.15 15.46 -45.75
C VAL A 275 4.10 16.57 -45.58
N GLU A 276 2.84 16.20 -45.71
CA GLU A 276 1.71 17.09 -45.40
C GLU A 276 1.46 17.07 -43.88
N LEU A 277 1.61 18.22 -43.21
CA LEU A 277 1.28 18.38 -41.79
C LEU A 277 -0.11 19.02 -41.66
N ALA A 278 -1.02 18.32 -41.00
CA ALA A 278 -2.34 18.82 -40.65
C ALA A 278 -2.45 18.97 -39.13
N VAL A 279 -2.95 20.12 -38.68
CA VAL A 279 -3.07 20.46 -37.26
C VAL A 279 -4.50 20.86 -36.95
N SER A 280 -5.07 20.26 -35.90
CA SER A 280 -6.36 20.64 -35.34
C SER A 280 -6.22 20.74 -33.83
N THR A 281 -6.38 21.93 -33.27
CA THR A 281 -6.22 22.17 -31.83
C THR A 281 -7.50 22.76 -31.24
N ARG A 282 -7.89 22.27 -30.06
CA ARG A 282 -8.91 22.84 -29.18
C ARG A 282 -8.26 23.22 -27.85
N PRO A 283 -8.73 24.26 -27.14
CA PRO A 283 -8.14 24.68 -25.86
C PRO A 283 -7.98 23.50 -24.91
N SER A 284 -6.76 23.31 -24.38
CA SER A 284 -6.42 22.19 -23.51
C SER A 284 -5.58 22.68 -22.33
N PRO A 285 -6.22 23.38 -21.36
CA PRO A 285 -5.53 23.87 -20.17
C PRO A 285 -5.08 22.71 -19.27
N VAL A 286 -3.78 22.63 -19.02
CA VAL A 286 -3.13 21.66 -18.13
C VAL A 286 -2.27 22.38 -17.10
N ARG A 287 -1.88 21.67 -16.03
CA ARG A 287 -0.86 22.16 -15.09
C ARG A 287 0.42 21.37 -15.28
N GLY A 288 1.53 22.06 -15.55
CA GLY A 288 2.78 21.39 -15.88
C GLY A 288 3.98 22.31 -16.01
N ASP A 289 5.09 21.74 -16.44
CA ASP A 289 6.28 22.47 -16.85
C ASP A 289 6.19 22.77 -18.36
N PRO A 290 6.10 24.04 -18.77
CA PRO A 290 5.95 24.41 -20.17
C PRO A 290 7.12 23.91 -21.04
N VAL A 291 8.34 23.88 -20.51
CA VAL A 291 9.54 23.45 -21.24
C VAL A 291 9.51 21.95 -21.49
N LEU A 292 9.11 21.16 -20.49
CA LEU A 292 8.99 19.71 -20.66
C LEU A 292 7.85 19.34 -21.61
N LEU A 293 6.69 20.00 -21.49
CA LEU A 293 5.55 19.79 -22.38
C LEU A 293 5.89 20.16 -23.82
N GLU A 294 6.53 21.31 -24.05
CA GLU A 294 6.99 21.70 -25.39
C GLU A 294 7.94 20.67 -25.97
N ARG A 295 8.88 20.17 -25.17
CA ARG A 295 9.83 19.14 -25.61
C ARG A 295 9.15 17.81 -25.91
N MET A 296 8.11 17.43 -25.17
CA MET A 296 7.30 16.25 -25.47
C MET A 296 6.61 16.37 -26.82
N VAL A 297 5.95 17.51 -27.11
CA VAL A 297 5.33 17.76 -28.41
C VAL A 297 6.36 17.75 -29.53
N GLN A 298 7.50 18.42 -29.35
CA GLN A 298 8.60 18.41 -30.33
C GLN A 298 9.05 16.98 -30.67
N ASN A 299 9.22 16.12 -29.66
CA ASN A 299 9.62 14.73 -29.89
C ASN A 299 8.55 13.93 -30.62
N LEU A 300 7.27 14.12 -30.31
CA LEU A 300 6.17 13.46 -31.03
C LEU A 300 6.14 13.85 -32.51
N VAL A 301 6.14 15.15 -32.80
CA VAL A 301 6.04 15.67 -34.16
C VAL A 301 7.29 15.30 -34.98
N GLN A 302 8.49 15.44 -34.39
CA GLN A 302 9.73 15.06 -35.08
C GLN A 302 9.80 13.56 -35.37
N ASN A 303 9.34 12.71 -34.44
CA ASN A 303 9.26 11.26 -34.70
C ASN A 303 8.25 10.96 -35.82
N ALA A 304 7.07 11.56 -35.76
CA ALA A 304 6.02 11.37 -36.76
C ALA A 304 6.51 11.71 -38.18
N VAL A 305 7.23 12.83 -38.33
CA VAL A 305 7.84 13.27 -39.59
C VAL A 305 9.03 12.39 -40.00
N ALA A 306 9.94 12.09 -39.08
CA ALA A 306 11.16 11.34 -39.37
C ALA A 306 10.88 9.91 -39.86
N TYR A 307 9.85 9.27 -39.31
CA TYR A 307 9.42 7.91 -39.65
C TYR A 307 8.24 7.88 -40.62
N ASN A 308 7.87 9.01 -41.24
CA ASN A 308 6.84 9.02 -42.26
C ASN A 308 7.35 8.48 -43.61
N ARG A 309 6.43 7.96 -44.42
CA ARG A 309 6.69 7.73 -45.85
C ARG A 309 6.63 9.07 -46.60
N ARG A 310 7.26 9.13 -47.78
CA ARG A 310 7.24 10.30 -48.66
C ARG A 310 6.77 9.88 -50.06
N PRO A 311 5.70 10.48 -50.62
CA PRO A 311 4.81 11.44 -49.99
C PRO A 311 3.97 10.81 -48.86
N GLY A 312 3.65 11.57 -47.81
CA GLY A 312 2.86 11.09 -46.68
C GLY A 312 2.24 12.22 -45.87
N ARG A 313 1.45 11.87 -44.84
CA ARG A 313 0.71 12.82 -44.01
C ARG A 313 0.99 12.60 -42.52
N VAL A 314 0.98 13.69 -41.75
CA VAL A 314 1.04 13.69 -40.29
C VAL A 314 -0.13 14.52 -39.76
N ASP A 315 -0.96 13.91 -38.94
CA ASP A 315 -2.06 14.55 -38.22
C ASP A 315 -1.65 14.84 -36.79
N VAL A 316 -1.87 16.07 -36.35
CA VAL A 316 -1.68 16.50 -34.97
C VAL A 316 -3.02 17.02 -34.46
N VAL A 317 -3.63 16.28 -33.54
CA VAL A 317 -4.92 16.62 -32.94
C VAL A 317 -4.73 16.86 -31.45
N CYS A 318 -5.01 18.08 -30.99
CA CYS A 318 -5.03 18.42 -29.57
C CYS A 318 -6.47 18.67 -29.12
N GLU A 319 -6.92 17.89 -28.15
CA GLU A 319 -8.20 18.01 -27.47
C GLU A 319 -7.97 18.24 -25.97
N PRO A 320 -8.99 18.63 -25.18
CA PRO A 320 -8.83 18.83 -23.74
C PRO A 320 -8.19 17.62 -23.04
N GLY A 321 -6.97 17.81 -22.52
CA GLY A 321 -6.20 16.79 -21.81
C GLY A 321 -5.63 15.68 -22.70
N THR A 322 -5.71 15.79 -24.04
CA THR A 322 -5.25 14.74 -24.96
C THR A 322 -4.51 15.33 -26.17
N LEU A 323 -3.36 14.77 -26.50
CA LEU A 323 -2.61 15.07 -27.73
C LEU A 323 -2.39 13.78 -28.51
N THR A 324 -2.92 13.73 -29.73
CA THR A 324 -2.75 12.60 -30.65
C THR A 324 -1.93 13.02 -31.86
N VAL A 325 -0.90 12.24 -32.17
CA VAL A 325 -0.08 12.41 -33.37
C VAL A 325 -0.09 11.13 -34.18
N THR A 326 -0.57 11.20 -35.41
CA THR A 326 -0.67 10.07 -36.34
C THR A 326 0.19 10.33 -37.56
N ASN A 327 0.98 9.34 -37.99
CA ASN A 327 1.72 9.42 -39.25
C ASN A 327 1.38 8.25 -40.19
N THR A 328 1.64 8.42 -41.49
CA THR A 328 1.43 7.37 -42.50
C THR A 328 2.68 6.54 -42.80
N GLY A 329 3.50 6.26 -41.79
CA GLY A 329 4.78 5.55 -41.91
C GLY A 329 4.69 4.08 -42.38
N PRO A 330 5.79 3.32 -42.30
CA PRO A 330 5.79 1.88 -42.59
C PRO A 330 4.87 1.10 -41.63
N VAL A 331 4.48 -0.11 -42.01
CA VAL A 331 3.70 -1.01 -41.14
C VAL A 331 4.55 -1.43 -39.95
N ILE A 332 3.99 -1.30 -38.75
CA ILE A 332 4.62 -1.69 -37.48
C ILE A 332 3.78 -2.83 -36.91
N ALA A 333 4.41 -3.95 -36.55
CA ALA A 333 3.67 -5.05 -35.94
C ALA A 333 3.26 -4.68 -34.49
N ALA A 334 2.05 -5.05 -34.08
CA ALA A 334 1.49 -4.65 -32.78
C ALA A 334 2.39 -5.06 -31.59
N TYR A 335 3.08 -6.20 -31.68
CA TYR A 335 3.99 -6.68 -30.63
C TYR A 335 5.30 -5.86 -30.51
N GLU A 336 5.64 -5.06 -31.52
CA GLU A 336 6.84 -4.21 -31.49
C GLU A 336 6.58 -2.85 -30.86
N VAL A 337 5.31 -2.41 -30.83
CA VAL A 337 4.91 -1.09 -30.33
C VAL A 337 5.35 -0.83 -28.88
N PRO A 338 5.22 -1.77 -27.93
CA PRO A 338 5.70 -1.52 -26.56
C PRO A 338 7.20 -1.22 -26.49
N ARG A 339 8.01 -1.83 -27.38
CA ARG A 339 9.47 -1.66 -27.40
C ARG A 339 9.89 -0.28 -27.88
N LEU A 340 9.03 0.43 -28.62
CA LEU A 340 9.31 1.78 -29.12
C LEU A 340 9.48 2.81 -28.00
N PHE A 341 8.91 2.55 -26.82
CA PHE A 341 9.03 3.42 -25.66
C PHE A 341 10.30 3.17 -24.84
N GLU A 342 11.06 2.13 -25.14
CA GLU A 342 12.31 1.85 -24.44
C GLU A 342 13.45 2.76 -24.93
N PRO A 343 14.33 3.26 -24.04
CA PRO A 343 15.46 4.07 -24.44
C PRO A 343 16.36 3.33 -25.44
N PHE A 344 16.80 4.06 -26.48
CA PHE A 344 17.70 3.57 -27.53
C PHE A 344 17.12 2.47 -28.44
N GLN A 345 15.83 2.13 -28.32
CA GLN A 345 15.18 1.19 -29.23
C GLN A 345 14.88 1.80 -30.60
N ARG A 346 15.07 0.99 -31.64
CA ARG A 346 14.78 1.33 -33.05
C ARG A 346 14.28 0.07 -33.76
N LEU A 347 13.20 0.18 -34.54
CA LEU A 347 12.63 -0.94 -35.31
C LEU A 347 13.53 -1.41 -36.46
N THR A 348 14.41 -0.55 -36.98
CA THR A 348 15.32 -0.91 -38.07
C THR A 348 16.74 -0.52 -37.74
N ASP A 349 17.57 -1.54 -37.52
CA ASP A 349 18.98 -1.43 -37.16
C ASP A 349 19.89 -1.24 -38.39
N ARG A 350 19.40 -0.54 -39.43
CA ARG A 350 20.23 -0.23 -40.59
C ARG A 350 21.28 0.81 -40.19
N VAL A 351 22.49 0.30 -39.97
CA VAL A 351 23.74 1.05 -39.92
C VAL A 351 23.74 2.02 -41.11
N GLY A 352 23.58 3.32 -40.85
CA GLY A 352 23.54 4.37 -41.88
C GLY A 352 22.25 5.19 -41.98
N SER A 353 21.15 4.80 -41.33
CA SER A 353 19.97 5.68 -41.22
C SER A 353 20.22 6.78 -40.18
N ALA A 354 20.63 7.96 -40.66
CA ALA A 354 20.96 9.17 -39.90
C ALA A 354 19.81 9.80 -39.08
N ARG A 355 18.70 9.08 -38.84
CA ARG A 355 17.51 9.62 -38.19
C ARG A 355 17.37 9.11 -36.75
N GLY A 356 17.70 9.98 -35.80
CA GLY A 356 17.29 9.92 -34.39
C GLY A 356 18.24 9.16 -33.43
N THR A 357 18.12 9.48 -32.13
CA THR A 357 18.89 8.87 -31.02
C THR A 357 18.17 7.68 -30.37
N GLY A 358 16.91 7.41 -30.74
CA GLY A 358 16.07 6.39 -30.10
C GLY A 358 15.55 6.79 -28.72
N LEU A 359 15.65 8.07 -28.34
CA LEU A 359 15.16 8.59 -27.05
C LEU A 359 13.81 9.29 -27.14
N GLY A 360 13.29 9.58 -28.34
CA GLY A 360 12.13 10.46 -28.49
C GLY A 360 10.87 9.97 -27.77
N LEU A 361 10.48 8.70 -27.99
CA LEU A 361 9.27 8.16 -27.36
C LEU A 361 9.47 7.81 -25.87
N SER A 362 10.69 7.48 -25.45
CA SER A 362 10.99 7.29 -24.02
C SER A 362 10.91 8.62 -23.25
N ILE A 363 11.35 9.73 -23.86
CA ILE A 363 11.15 11.09 -23.36
C ILE A 363 9.66 11.40 -23.24
N VAL A 364 8.87 11.13 -24.29
CA VAL A 364 7.42 11.38 -24.26
C VAL A 364 6.77 10.62 -23.10
N ARG A 365 7.14 9.34 -22.90
CA ARG A 365 6.66 8.51 -21.78
C ARG A 365 7.03 9.10 -20.42
N SER A 366 8.29 9.49 -20.24
CA SER A 366 8.77 10.05 -18.98
C SER A 366 8.10 11.40 -18.67
N VAL A 367 8.02 12.31 -19.64
CA VAL A 367 7.31 13.60 -19.48
C VAL A 367 5.82 13.40 -19.20
N SER A 368 5.13 12.50 -19.91
CA SER A 368 3.71 12.23 -19.67
C SER A 368 3.47 11.76 -18.23
N ARG A 369 4.30 10.83 -17.75
CA ARG A 369 4.24 10.33 -16.36
C ARG A 369 4.55 11.40 -15.32
N ALA A 370 5.56 12.24 -15.57
CA ALA A 370 5.90 13.37 -14.69
C ALA A 370 4.71 14.32 -14.46
N HIS A 371 3.84 14.45 -15.47
CA HIS A 371 2.63 15.27 -15.44
C HIS A 371 1.38 14.48 -14.98
N GLY A 372 1.53 13.25 -14.48
CA GLY A 372 0.42 12.41 -14.01
C GLY A 372 -0.45 11.82 -15.12
N GLY A 373 0.03 11.88 -16.36
CA GLY A 373 -0.61 11.38 -17.56
C GLY A 373 -0.08 10.01 -18.03
N GLU A 374 -0.56 9.59 -19.19
CA GLU A 374 -0.17 8.33 -19.82
C GLU A 374 0.03 8.51 -21.33
N VAL A 375 0.95 7.73 -21.91
CA VAL A 375 1.14 7.63 -23.36
C VAL A 375 0.82 6.23 -23.84
N THR A 376 0.07 6.15 -24.94
CA THR A 376 -0.22 4.91 -25.65
C THR A 376 0.16 5.07 -27.11
N ALA A 377 0.45 3.96 -27.78
CA ALA A 377 0.63 3.95 -29.22
C ALA A 377 -0.07 2.74 -29.85
N GLN A 378 -0.57 2.95 -31.05
CA GLN A 378 -1.26 1.92 -31.83
C GLN A 378 -0.79 1.98 -33.28
N PRO A 379 -0.57 0.82 -33.94
CA PRO A 379 -0.22 0.79 -35.34
C PRO A 379 -1.41 1.29 -36.18
N GLY A 380 -1.13 2.08 -37.22
CA GLY A 380 -2.16 2.57 -38.13
C GLY A 380 -2.73 1.45 -39.02
N PRO A 381 -4.01 1.51 -39.41
CA PRO A 381 -4.67 0.46 -40.21
C PRO A 381 -4.03 0.24 -41.59
N HIS A 382 -3.34 1.25 -42.13
CA HIS A 382 -2.68 1.21 -43.43
C HIS A 382 -1.17 1.48 -43.32
N GLY A 383 -0.60 1.26 -42.13
CA GLY A 383 0.78 1.60 -41.77
C GLY A 383 0.88 2.87 -40.92
N GLY A 384 2.07 3.08 -40.37
CA GLY A 384 2.38 4.19 -39.47
C GLY A 384 1.99 3.94 -38.02
N LEU A 385 2.03 5.00 -37.23
CA LEU A 385 1.85 4.96 -35.78
C LEU A 385 0.94 6.11 -35.35
N THR A 386 -0.05 5.79 -34.53
CA THR A 386 -0.80 6.79 -33.77
C THR A 386 -0.29 6.77 -32.34
N VAL A 387 0.21 7.90 -31.86
CA VAL A 387 0.65 8.07 -30.48
C VAL A 387 -0.29 9.04 -29.79
N THR A 388 -0.89 8.60 -28.69
CA THR A 388 -1.83 9.40 -27.88
C THR A 388 -1.25 9.61 -26.50
N VAL A 389 -1.07 10.88 -26.15
CA VAL A 389 -0.67 11.33 -24.81
C VAL A 389 -1.90 11.90 -24.12
N THR A 390 -2.13 11.48 -22.88
CA THR A 390 -3.13 12.05 -21.99
C THR A 390 -2.42 12.80 -20.88
N VAL A 391 -2.90 13.99 -20.53
CA VAL A 391 -2.42 14.81 -19.41
C VAL A 391 -3.64 15.24 -18.61
N PRO A 392 -3.64 15.09 -17.27
CA PRO A 392 -4.76 15.53 -16.44
C PRO A 392 -5.09 17.01 -16.67
N PRO A 393 -6.37 17.36 -16.85
CA PRO A 393 -6.77 18.75 -17.04
C PRO A 393 -6.46 19.58 -15.79
N GLY A 394 -6.10 20.85 -15.98
CA GLY A 394 -5.92 21.78 -14.87
C GLY A 394 -7.27 22.17 -14.25
N PRO A 395 -7.33 22.49 -12.94
CA PRO A 395 -8.52 23.09 -12.34
C PRO A 395 -8.81 24.42 -13.05
N GLY A 396 -9.96 24.48 -13.76
CA GLY A 396 -10.32 25.58 -14.65
C GLY A 396 -10.59 25.15 -16.11
N ALA A 397 -10.41 23.88 -16.46
CA ALA A 397 -10.99 23.34 -17.68
C ALA A 397 -12.54 23.42 -17.62
N PRO A 398 -13.21 23.96 -18.65
CA PRO A 398 -14.67 24.06 -18.69
C PRO A 398 -15.37 22.70 -18.68
#